data_AF-A0A8T9CG38-F1
#
_entry.id   AF-A0A8T9CG38-F1
#
_cell.length_a   1.000
_cell.length_b   1.000
_cell.length_c   1.000
_cell.angle_alpha   90.00
_cell.angle_beta   90.00
_cell.angle_gamma   90.00
#
_symmetry.space_group_name_H-M   'P 1'
#
loop_
_entity.id
_entity.type
_entity.pdbx_description
1 polymer ?
#
loop_
_entity_poly.entity_id
_entity_poly.type
_entity_poly.pdbx_seq_one_letter_code
_entity_poly.pdbx_strand_id
1 'polypeptide(L)'
;MNRNGTVVSNVTILGTGTTSTSSTPTPSTNPYGRPNYVRPRDTAPASFFAVTGANASGSVPLRQEVRDLQKDSTMWTLYILALDMFQYTNQSEQLSWYQVAGIHGEPYIPWDNVQPVAGNEQNGYCHHVSILFPTWHRPYLALFEQVMYDLVQKIALYYPAGPVQDQYVAAGKNFRVPYWDWAAVPSDGKSILPDSVQGSPGVTVDGPAGTQTIANPLYTYQFKPLDPKAFIYGPYNAESEVLRYPTNNTPSAVSQNAAMSRILDTSAATFRSRLYVLFSAYHNYSTYSNTAWYPDNTLGDYDSIEGIHDQIHAMVGSGGHMSVTDYSAFDPLFMLHHANIDRLFAMWQVLNPDSYVVPTPAATNTYNFKAGQTLDSQSDLTPFHNPSGAFWNSDTVRDTKTFGYAYPETSAGTGVNVTDQVLKAVNNLYGDKTTNGTDEGIQSRDTTTNHREWIVNLKVDKHALNGSFYVHIFLGPFGADPTTWSFEPNLAGTYAVLDKFNTVYLPNKPVTGTVPITGVLSKLILTNKLKSLDPPDIEPYLTANLKYRVTLLDNTLIGNGDVPSLTVSVISAPVTQPQTDTELPSWGQTMVHMNISTSA
;
A
#
# COMPACT_ATOMS: atom_id res chain seq x y z
N MET A 1 41.44 27.05 26.01
CA MET A 1 40.50 26.07 26.58
C MET A 1 39.49 25.72 25.51
N ASN A 2 39.53 24.47 25.07
CA ASN A 2 38.65 23.88 24.05
C ASN A 2 37.20 23.80 24.52
N ARG A 3 36.26 23.91 23.57
CA ARG A 3 35.27 22.86 23.25
C ARG A 3 34.49 23.23 21.98
N ASN A 4 34.96 22.68 20.85
CA ASN A 4 34.16 22.42 19.66
C ASN A 4 33.21 21.25 19.96
N GLY A 5 31.94 21.38 19.58
CA GLY A 5 30.97 20.30 19.51
C GLY A 5 30.32 20.35 18.13
N THR A 6 30.86 19.58 17.19
CA THR A 6 30.37 19.42 15.82
C THR A 6 29.18 18.46 15.83
N VAL A 7 28.01 18.95 15.44
CA VAL A 7 26.89 18.10 15.01
C VAL A 7 27.19 17.69 13.57
N VAL A 8 27.47 16.42 13.33
CA VAL A 8 27.63 15.87 11.97
C VAL A 8 26.33 15.14 11.64
N SER A 9 25.46 15.83 10.90
CA SER A 9 24.28 15.29 10.24
C SER A 9 24.62 15.14 8.75
N ASN A 10 24.89 13.92 8.26
CA ASN A 10 25.25 13.75 6.85
C ASN A 10 24.38 12.68 6.17
N VAL A 11 23.11 13.02 5.93
CA VAL A 11 22.40 12.58 4.72
C VAL A 11 21.93 13.86 4.03
N THR A 12 22.68 14.30 3.03
CA THR A 12 22.32 15.49 2.24
C THR A 12 21.58 15.03 0.99
N ILE A 13 20.29 15.30 0.93
CA ILE A 13 19.51 15.23 -0.31
C ILE A 13 19.80 16.52 -1.08
N LEU A 14 20.44 16.42 -2.26
CA LEU A 14 20.71 17.59 -3.09
C LEU A 14 19.43 18.06 -3.78
N GLY A 15 19.06 19.32 -3.56
CA GLY A 15 17.89 19.97 -4.18
C GLY A 15 18.25 21.05 -5.21
N THR A 16 17.49 21.01 -6.31
CA THR A 16 17.17 22.04 -7.33
C THR A 16 18.30 22.70 -8.13
N GLY A 17 18.44 22.27 -9.39
CA GLY A 17 19.18 22.95 -10.45
C GLY A 17 18.87 22.33 -11.82
N THR A 18 18.50 23.17 -12.77
CA THR A 18 17.94 22.88 -14.10
C THR A 18 18.78 21.96 -15.00
N THR A 19 18.06 21.16 -15.81
CA THR A 19 18.50 20.35 -16.96
C THR A 19 19.63 19.35 -16.69
N SER A 20 19.28 18.11 -16.33
CA SER A 20 20.23 16.98 -16.38
C SER A 20 19.65 15.80 -17.14
N THR A 21 20.37 15.38 -18.17
CA THR A 21 20.27 14.09 -18.85
C THR A 21 20.05 12.95 -17.84
N SER A 22 18.97 12.19 -18.06
CA SER A 22 18.54 11.03 -17.27
C SER A 22 19.53 9.86 -17.40
N SER A 23 20.59 9.87 -16.62
CA SER A 23 21.31 8.62 -16.32
C SER A 23 20.93 8.21 -14.90
N THR A 24 19.97 7.28 -14.78
CA THR A 24 19.76 6.53 -13.55
C THR A 24 21.13 5.96 -13.15
N PRO A 25 21.65 6.23 -11.93
CA PRO A 25 22.93 5.69 -11.49
C PRO A 25 22.89 4.17 -11.65
N THR A 26 23.94 3.61 -12.25
CA THR A 26 24.06 2.16 -12.41
C THR A 26 23.96 1.48 -11.04
N PRO A 27 23.30 0.32 -10.95
CA PRO A 27 23.22 -0.46 -9.72
C PRO A 27 24.63 -0.71 -9.18
N SER A 28 24.76 -0.81 -7.85
CA SER A 28 26.04 -1.11 -7.20
C SER A 28 26.72 -2.28 -7.91
N THR A 29 27.93 -2.08 -8.45
CA THR A 29 28.68 -3.12 -9.17
C THR A 29 29.53 -3.99 -8.25
N ASN A 30 29.60 -3.62 -6.97
CA ASN A 30 30.39 -4.27 -5.95
C ASN A 30 29.76 -3.98 -4.58
N PRO A 31 29.03 -4.91 -3.94
CA PRO A 31 28.38 -4.68 -2.65
C PRO A 31 29.46 -4.56 -1.58
N TYR A 32 29.93 -3.32 -1.40
CA TYR A 32 30.78 -2.89 -0.29
C TYR A 32 32.13 -3.62 -0.21
N GLY A 33 32.70 -3.98 -1.37
CA GLY A 33 34.02 -4.61 -1.48
C GLY A 33 34.01 -6.15 -1.59
N ARG A 34 32.84 -6.78 -1.81
CA ARG A 34 32.72 -8.25 -1.92
C ARG A 34 31.94 -8.69 -3.19
N PRO A 35 32.57 -8.74 -4.37
CA PRO A 35 31.91 -8.95 -5.67
C PRO A 35 31.34 -10.36 -5.95
N ASN A 36 31.42 -11.32 -5.02
CA ASN A 36 31.01 -12.72 -5.22
C ASN A 36 30.07 -13.23 -4.12
N TYR A 37 29.16 -12.37 -3.61
CA TYR A 37 28.21 -12.83 -2.60
C TYR A 37 27.19 -13.80 -3.20
N VAL A 38 27.35 -15.08 -2.87
CA VAL A 38 26.34 -16.12 -3.03
C VAL A 38 25.80 -16.37 -1.62
N ARG A 39 24.49 -16.23 -1.39
CA ARG A 39 23.88 -16.71 -0.14
C ARG A 39 24.12 -18.22 -0.11
N PRO A 40 24.86 -18.76 0.86
CA PRO A 40 24.80 -20.19 1.08
C PRO A 40 23.34 -20.52 1.35
N ARG A 41 22.75 -21.48 0.61
CA ARG A 41 21.66 -22.28 1.19
C ARG A 41 22.18 -22.71 2.56
N ASP A 42 21.48 -22.37 3.64
CA ASP A 42 21.83 -22.91 4.94
C ASP A 42 22.04 -24.42 4.77
N THR A 43 23.14 -24.90 5.30
CA THR A 43 23.78 -26.18 4.97
C THR A 43 22.79 -27.37 5.00
N ALA A 44 22.83 -28.18 3.94
CA ALA A 44 21.92 -29.29 3.54
C ALA A 44 20.60 -28.83 2.89
N PRO A 45 20.13 -29.47 1.80
CA PRO A 45 18.90 -29.04 1.15
C PRO A 45 17.72 -29.40 2.07
N ALA A 46 17.28 -28.44 2.87
CA ALA A 46 15.91 -28.48 3.36
C ALA A 46 15.00 -28.60 2.11
N SER A 47 14.00 -29.48 2.16
CA SER A 47 13.06 -29.66 1.05
C SER A 47 12.20 -28.42 0.80
N PHE A 48 12.23 -27.45 1.72
CA PHE A 48 11.50 -26.19 1.73
C PHE A 48 12.30 -25.08 2.45
N PHE A 49 11.91 -23.82 2.25
CA PHE A 49 12.38 -22.65 2.99
C PHE A 49 11.34 -22.24 4.04
N ALA A 50 11.71 -22.32 5.32
CA ALA A 50 10.82 -21.91 6.42
C ALA A 50 10.73 -20.38 6.53
N VAL A 51 9.53 -19.85 6.39
CA VAL A 51 9.21 -18.45 6.69
C VAL A 51 8.96 -18.34 8.19
N THR A 52 9.88 -17.70 8.89
CA THR A 52 9.89 -17.51 10.35
C THR A 52 9.88 -16.04 10.77
N GLY A 53 10.04 -15.12 9.81
CA GLY A 53 10.21 -13.70 10.09
C GLY A 53 11.59 -13.39 10.68
N ALA A 54 11.75 -12.18 11.22
CA ALA A 54 12.99 -11.75 11.85
C ALA A 54 13.05 -12.25 13.30
N ASN A 55 13.51 -13.48 13.51
CA ASN A 55 13.50 -14.12 14.83
C ASN A 55 14.53 -13.46 15.78
N ALA A 56 14.10 -12.46 16.55
CA ALA A 56 14.92 -11.81 17.56
C ALA A 56 14.71 -12.52 18.91
N SER A 57 15.78 -13.07 19.45
CA SER A 57 15.94 -13.73 20.76
C SER A 57 15.01 -13.24 21.91
N GLY A 58 13.72 -13.59 21.86
CA GLY A 58 12.71 -13.26 22.87
C GLY A 58 12.23 -11.80 22.91
N SER A 59 12.65 -10.91 21.99
CA SER A 59 12.14 -9.53 21.89
C SER A 59 11.16 -9.41 20.72
N VAL A 60 10.23 -8.45 20.81
CA VAL A 60 9.28 -8.10 19.73
C VAL A 60 9.54 -6.65 19.29
N PRO A 61 10.59 -6.38 18.48
CA PRO A 61 10.83 -5.08 17.89
C PRO A 61 9.65 -4.61 17.02
N LEU A 62 9.53 -3.30 16.87
CA LEU A 62 8.43 -2.66 16.17
C LEU A 62 8.80 -2.40 14.71
N ARG A 63 7.89 -2.67 13.78
CA ARG A 63 7.92 -2.02 12.46
C ARG A 63 7.58 -0.55 12.66
N GLN A 64 8.49 0.36 12.32
CA GLN A 64 8.28 1.80 12.50
C GLN A 64 7.77 2.46 11.22
N GLU A 65 7.12 3.62 11.33
CA GLU A 65 6.83 4.44 10.15
C GLU A 65 8.16 4.85 9.50
N VAL A 66 8.22 4.87 8.17
CA VAL A 66 9.47 5.05 7.42
C VAL A 66 10.20 6.36 7.76
N ARG A 67 9.50 7.47 8.01
CA ARG A 67 10.09 8.74 8.42
C ARG A 67 10.58 8.71 9.87
N ASP A 68 9.97 7.90 10.72
CA ASP A 68 10.49 7.67 12.08
C ASP A 68 11.78 6.84 12.03
N LEU A 69 11.82 5.80 11.19
CA LEU A 69 13.05 5.02 10.97
C LEU A 69 14.19 5.91 10.42
N GLN A 70 13.88 6.84 9.52
CA GLN A 70 14.84 7.80 8.97
C GLN A 70 15.51 8.70 10.01
N LYS A 71 14.89 8.89 11.19
CA LYS A 71 15.50 9.67 12.29
C LYS A 71 16.61 8.90 12.99
N ASP A 72 16.61 7.56 12.92
CA ASP A 72 17.71 6.71 13.36
C ASP A 72 18.68 6.50 12.19
N SER A 73 19.75 7.29 12.15
CA SER A 73 20.75 7.21 11.08
C SER A 73 21.41 5.83 10.99
N THR A 74 21.57 5.11 12.11
CA THR A 74 22.23 3.80 12.12
C THR A 74 21.34 2.76 11.47
N MET A 75 20.08 2.69 11.91
CA MET A 75 19.12 1.75 11.36
C MET A 75 18.76 2.09 9.91
N TRP A 76 18.64 3.38 9.59
CA TRP A 76 18.39 3.84 8.23
C TRP A 76 19.51 3.43 7.27
N THR A 77 20.78 3.60 7.67
CA THR A 77 21.93 3.15 6.86
C THR A 77 21.89 1.64 6.65
N LEU A 78 21.62 0.83 7.69
CA LEU A 78 21.48 -0.62 7.53
C LEU A 78 20.36 -1.00 6.58
N TYR A 79 19.20 -0.33 6.68
CA TYR A 79 18.06 -0.58 5.82
C TYR A 79 18.38 -0.32 4.34
N ILE A 80 18.96 0.85 4.04
CA ILE A 80 19.32 1.23 2.67
C ILE A 80 20.38 0.28 2.08
N LEU A 81 21.43 -0.06 2.84
CA LEU A 81 22.47 -0.97 2.37
C LEU A 81 21.93 -2.40 2.18
N ALA A 82 21.04 -2.87 3.06
CA ALA A 82 20.42 -4.19 2.94
C ALA A 82 19.49 -4.25 1.72
N LEU A 83 18.72 -3.20 1.46
CA LEU A 83 17.81 -3.16 0.32
C LEU A 83 18.57 -3.13 -1.02
N ASP A 84 19.64 -2.34 -1.11
CA ASP A 84 20.55 -2.33 -2.26
C ASP A 84 21.18 -3.72 -2.48
N MET A 85 21.66 -4.38 -1.42
CA MET A 85 22.22 -5.74 -1.51
C MET A 85 21.18 -6.79 -1.90
N PHE A 86 19.92 -6.64 -1.46
CA PHE A 86 18.82 -7.52 -1.84
C PHE A 86 18.52 -7.41 -3.34
N GLN A 87 18.43 -6.18 -3.86
CA GLN A 87 18.21 -5.89 -5.28
C GLN A 87 19.44 -6.20 -6.15
N TYR A 88 20.64 -6.25 -5.57
CA TYR A 88 21.85 -6.69 -6.25
C TYR A 88 21.94 -8.21 -6.41
N THR A 89 21.34 -8.97 -5.49
CA THR A 89 21.41 -10.44 -5.48
C THR A 89 20.92 -11.01 -6.83
N ASN A 90 21.67 -11.98 -7.38
CA ASN A 90 21.40 -12.56 -8.69
C ASN A 90 19.95 -13.08 -8.79
N GLN A 91 19.24 -12.69 -9.85
CA GLN A 91 17.81 -12.99 -10.06
C GLN A 91 17.49 -14.50 -10.13
N SER A 92 18.49 -15.37 -10.33
CA SER A 92 18.30 -16.82 -10.29
C SER A 92 18.27 -17.39 -8.87
N GLU A 93 18.73 -16.64 -7.86
CA GLU A 93 18.73 -17.07 -6.47
C GLU A 93 17.31 -16.98 -5.88
N GLN A 94 16.82 -18.06 -5.27
CA GLN A 94 15.45 -18.17 -4.72
C GLN A 94 15.06 -17.02 -3.78
N LEU A 95 16.04 -16.46 -3.05
CA LEU A 95 15.86 -15.35 -2.10
C LEU A 95 16.40 -14.01 -2.64
N SER A 96 16.48 -13.84 -3.97
CA SER A 96 16.74 -12.55 -4.61
C SER A 96 15.49 -11.68 -4.63
N TRP A 97 15.66 -10.36 -4.78
CA TRP A 97 14.53 -9.44 -4.94
C TRP A 97 13.58 -9.91 -6.04
N TYR A 98 14.15 -10.32 -7.18
CA TYR A 98 13.39 -10.79 -8.34
C TYR A 98 12.53 -12.01 -8.02
N GLN A 99 13.09 -13.05 -7.37
CA GLN A 99 12.34 -14.26 -7.05
C GLN A 99 11.29 -14.03 -5.97
N VAL A 100 11.60 -13.22 -4.96
CA VAL A 100 10.63 -12.90 -3.89
C VAL A 100 9.49 -12.04 -4.43
N ALA A 101 9.78 -11.00 -5.22
CA ALA A 101 8.77 -10.18 -5.89
C ALA A 101 7.90 -11.03 -6.84
N GLY A 102 8.52 -11.95 -7.59
CA GLY A 102 7.85 -12.83 -8.54
C GLY A 102 6.86 -13.83 -7.92
N ILE A 103 6.84 -14.02 -6.60
CA ILE A 103 5.79 -14.80 -5.91
C ILE A 103 4.41 -14.16 -6.15
N HIS A 104 4.35 -12.83 -6.16
CA HIS A 104 3.09 -12.10 -6.25
C HIS A 104 2.39 -12.31 -7.59
N GLY A 105 3.15 -12.43 -8.69
CA GLY A 105 2.64 -12.34 -10.05
C GLY A 105 3.57 -12.98 -11.07
N GLU A 106 3.91 -12.25 -12.14
CA GLU A 106 4.84 -12.75 -13.14
C GLU A 106 6.26 -12.88 -12.55
N PRO A 107 7.02 -13.93 -12.93
CA PRO A 107 6.85 -14.75 -14.14
C PRO A 107 6.05 -16.06 -13.98
N TYR A 108 5.20 -16.20 -12.96
CA TYR A 108 4.35 -17.39 -12.74
C TYR A 108 5.12 -18.71 -12.63
N ILE A 109 6.30 -18.67 -12.01
CA ILE A 109 7.13 -19.85 -11.80
C ILE A 109 6.93 -20.45 -10.41
N PRO A 110 7.21 -21.74 -10.22
CA PRO A 110 7.22 -22.35 -8.90
C PRO A 110 8.20 -21.64 -7.96
N TRP A 111 7.75 -21.31 -6.76
CA TRP A 111 8.62 -20.86 -5.67
C TRP A 111 8.63 -21.92 -4.57
N ASP A 112 9.81 -22.27 -4.07
CA ASP A 112 10.01 -23.30 -3.05
C ASP A 112 9.34 -24.65 -3.39
N ASN A 113 9.46 -25.04 -4.67
CA ASN A 113 8.92 -26.26 -5.27
C ASN A 113 7.38 -26.37 -5.28
N VAL A 114 6.64 -25.34 -4.89
CA VAL A 114 5.18 -25.33 -4.94
C VAL A 114 4.73 -25.20 -6.40
N GLN A 115 4.00 -26.21 -6.90
CA GLN A 115 3.54 -26.27 -8.29
C GLN A 115 2.16 -25.64 -8.45
N PRO A 116 1.83 -25.12 -9.64
CA PRO A 116 0.49 -24.62 -9.91
C PRO A 116 -0.52 -25.77 -9.92
N VAL A 117 -1.77 -25.47 -9.58
CA VAL A 117 -2.87 -26.39 -9.90
C VAL A 117 -3.11 -26.36 -11.41
N ALA A 118 -3.42 -27.53 -12.00
CA ALA A 118 -3.58 -27.66 -13.45
C ALA A 118 -4.57 -26.65 -14.03
N GLY A 119 -4.11 -25.84 -14.99
CA GLY A 119 -4.84 -24.76 -15.64
C GLY A 119 -4.61 -23.36 -15.06
N ASN A 120 -3.83 -23.24 -13.98
CA ASN A 120 -3.53 -21.96 -13.32
C ASN A 120 -2.09 -21.48 -13.54
N GLU A 121 -1.36 -22.05 -14.50
CA GLU A 121 0.06 -21.78 -14.76
C GLU A 121 0.38 -20.32 -15.14
N GLN A 122 -0.65 -19.51 -15.45
CA GLN A 122 -0.53 -18.08 -15.79
C GLN A 122 -1.18 -17.17 -14.73
N ASN A 123 -1.00 -17.48 -13.44
CA ASN A 123 -1.50 -16.67 -12.33
C ASN A 123 -0.41 -16.51 -11.27
N GLY A 124 -0.45 -15.42 -10.51
CA GLY A 124 0.38 -15.26 -9.32
C GLY A 124 -0.14 -16.05 -8.12
N TYR A 125 0.66 -16.16 -7.07
CA TYR A 125 0.21 -16.75 -5.81
C TYR A 125 -0.70 -15.81 -5.02
N CYS A 126 -0.65 -14.51 -5.29
CA CYS A 126 -1.32 -13.49 -4.48
C CYS A 126 -2.84 -13.68 -4.43
N HIS A 127 -3.42 -13.41 -3.26
CA HIS A 127 -4.86 -13.44 -3.06
C HIS A 127 -5.40 -12.02 -3.11
N HIS A 128 -6.18 -11.71 -4.15
CA HIS A 128 -6.94 -10.47 -4.31
C HIS A 128 -8.41 -10.78 -4.54
N VAL A 129 -9.30 -9.86 -4.16
CA VAL A 129 -10.77 -10.07 -4.17
C VAL A 129 -11.11 -11.36 -3.41
N SER A 130 -10.45 -11.53 -2.26
CA SER A 130 -10.36 -12.82 -1.55
C SER A 130 -10.35 -12.57 -0.05
N ILE A 131 -11.08 -13.42 0.70
CA ILE A 131 -11.04 -13.40 2.17
C ILE A 131 -9.65 -13.73 2.74
N LEU A 132 -8.72 -14.25 1.93
CA LEU A 132 -7.33 -14.47 2.36
C LEU A 132 -6.43 -13.26 2.10
N PHE A 133 -6.92 -12.16 1.50
CA PHE A 133 -6.09 -11.01 1.11
C PHE A 133 -5.19 -10.50 2.26
N PRO A 134 -5.72 -10.10 3.44
CA PRO A 134 -4.86 -9.59 4.51
C PRO A 134 -3.92 -10.67 5.06
N THR A 135 -4.41 -11.91 5.17
CA THR A 135 -3.66 -12.99 5.83
C THR A 135 -2.57 -13.59 4.96
N TRP A 136 -2.73 -13.58 3.63
CA TRP A 136 -1.72 -14.08 2.68
C TRP A 136 -0.53 -13.13 2.55
N HIS A 137 -0.79 -11.80 2.55
CA HIS A 137 0.26 -10.80 2.45
C HIS A 137 1.13 -10.71 3.72
N ARG A 138 0.65 -11.19 4.87
CA ARG A 138 1.42 -11.22 6.14
C ARG A 138 2.66 -12.14 6.10
N PRO A 139 2.57 -13.46 5.81
CA PRO A 139 3.75 -14.31 5.64
C PRO A 139 4.59 -13.92 4.42
N TYR A 140 3.99 -13.31 3.39
CA TYR A 140 4.76 -12.75 2.27
C TYR A 140 5.69 -11.62 2.75
N LEU A 141 5.17 -10.67 3.53
CA LEU A 141 5.96 -9.61 4.13
C LEU A 141 6.96 -10.15 5.17
N ALA A 142 6.61 -11.21 5.91
CA ALA A 142 7.53 -11.87 6.84
C ALA A 142 8.72 -12.53 6.12
N LEU A 143 8.51 -13.16 4.95
CA LEU A 143 9.57 -13.66 4.09
C LEU A 143 10.51 -12.52 3.66
N PHE A 144 9.95 -11.43 3.16
CA PHE A 144 10.72 -10.24 2.78
C PHE A 144 11.56 -9.70 3.95
N GLU A 145 10.94 -9.53 5.12
CA GLU A 145 11.60 -9.04 6.33
C GLU A 145 12.68 -9.98 6.84
N GLN A 146 12.47 -11.31 6.79
CA GLN A 146 13.47 -12.31 7.16
C GLN A 146 14.71 -12.21 6.28
N VAL A 147 14.53 -12.09 4.97
CA VAL A 147 15.64 -11.91 4.03
C VAL A 147 16.39 -10.60 4.31
N MET A 148 15.67 -9.51 4.52
CA MET A 148 16.26 -8.20 4.87
C MET A 148 17.02 -8.25 6.19
N TYR A 149 16.46 -8.87 7.23
CA TYR A 149 17.07 -9.01 8.54
C TYR A 149 18.41 -9.74 8.45
N ASP A 150 18.50 -10.82 7.67
CA ASP A 150 19.77 -11.54 7.44
C ASP A 150 20.82 -10.64 6.77
N LEU A 151 20.42 -9.82 5.78
CA LEU A 151 21.35 -8.90 5.12
C LEU A 151 21.81 -7.82 6.10
N VAL A 152 20.91 -7.29 6.91
CA VAL A 152 21.24 -6.31 7.95
C VAL A 152 22.27 -6.89 8.93
N GLN A 153 22.08 -8.11 9.43
CA GLN A 153 23.06 -8.74 10.33
C GLN A 153 24.43 -8.91 9.64
N LYS A 154 24.44 -9.34 8.37
CA LYS A 154 25.67 -9.56 7.60
C LYS A 154 26.41 -8.25 7.31
N ILE A 155 25.69 -7.21 6.88
CA ILE A 155 26.27 -5.90 6.57
C ILE A 155 26.83 -5.24 7.83
N ALA A 156 26.13 -5.36 8.97
CA ALA A 156 26.65 -4.87 10.24
C ALA A 156 28.04 -5.45 10.57
N LEU A 157 28.27 -6.74 10.27
CA LEU A 157 29.57 -7.40 10.46
C LEU A 157 30.63 -7.03 9.41
N TYR A 158 30.26 -6.37 8.30
CA TYR A 158 31.22 -5.92 7.29
C TYR A 158 31.98 -4.66 7.70
N TYR A 159 31.45 -3.88 8.65
CA TYR A 159 32.18 -2.74 9.21
C TYR A 159 33.48 -3.20 9.88
N PRO A 160 34.56 -2.40 9.84
CA PRO A 160 35.80 -2.71 10.54
C PRO A 160 35.55 -2.95 12.04
N ALA A 161 36.21 -3.97 12.61
CA ALA A 161 36.06 -4.33 14.01
C ALA A 161 36.35 -3.13 14.93
N GLY A 162 35.43 -2.84 15.85
CA GLY A 162 35.50 -1.70 16.76
C GLY A 162 34.12 -1.11 17.07
N PRO A 163 34.08 0.07 17.72
CA PRO A 163 32.84 0.65 18.25
C PRO A 163 31.73 0.88 17.21
N VAL A 164 32.10 1.16 15.96
CA VAL A 164 31.15 1.36 14.86
C VAL A 164 30.47 0.04 14.49
N GLN A 165 31.24 -1.04 14.32
CA GLN A 165 30.68 -2.38 14.10
C GLN A 165 29.77 -2.79 15.26
N ASP A 166 30.19 -2.56 16.51
CA ASP A 166 29.39 -2.88 17.70
C ASP A 166 28.03 -2.14 17.69
N GLN A 167 28.04 -0.85 17.32
CA GLN A 167 26.83 -0.04 17.17
C GLN A 167 25.88 -0.61 16.11
N TYR A 168 26.39 -0.92 14.92
CA TYR A 168 25.57 -1.48 13.84
C TYR A 168 25.05 -2.88 14.15
N VAL A 169 25.86 -3.74 14.78
CA VAL A 169 25.43 -5.07 15.23
C VAL A 169 24.36 -4.98 16.31
N ALA A 170 24.49 -4.03 17.24
CA ALA A 170 23.48 -3.81 18.27
C ALA A 170 22.16 -3.29 17.68
N ALA A 171 22.22 -2.32 16.76
CA ALA A 171 21.06 -1.80 16.07
C ALA A 171 20.36 -2.90 15.25
N GLY A 172 21.13 -3.65 14.45
CA GLY A 172 20.61 -4.68 13.55
C GLY A 172 19.72 -5.73 14.23
N LYS A 173 19.97 -6.07 15.50
CA LYS A 173 19.12 -7.02 16.27
C LYS A 173 17.65 -6.58 16.36
N ASN A 174 17.40 -5.28 16.33
CA ASN A 174 16.07 -4.68 16.42
C ASN A 174 15.47 -4.33 15.05
N PHE A 175 16.16 -4.62 13.94
CA PHE A 175 15.69 -4.25 12.62
C PHE A 175 14.35 -4.91 12.28
N ARG A 176 13.41 -4.10 11.82
CA ARG A 176 12.14 -4.50 11.21
C ARG A 176 11.90 -3.62 9.99
N VAL A 177 11.22 -4.14 8.98
CA VAL A 177 10.93 -3.35 7.78
C VAL A 177 9.96 -2.21 8.11
N PRO A 178 10.20 -0.98 7.63
CA PRO A 178 9.31 0.13 7.94
C PRO A 178 8.00 0.04 7.17
N TYR A 179 6.96 0.72 7.67
CA TYR A 179 5.70 0.93 6.94
C TYR A 179 5.58 2.37 6.43
N TRP A 180 4.85 2.55 5.34
CA TRP A 180 4.52 3.87 4.80
C TRP A 180 3.07 4.22 5.11
N ASP A 181 2.86 5.10 6.09
CA ASP A 181 1.53 5.63 6.39
C ASP A 181 1.15 6.74 5.41
N TRP A 182 0.55 6.34 4.29
CA TRP A 182 0.04 7.24 3.24
C TRP A 182 -1.18 8.06 3.67
N ALA A 183 -1.82 7.73 4.81
CA ALA A 183 -2.94 8.50 5.33
C ALA A 183 -2.49 9.55 6.36
N ALA A 184 -1.43 9.29 7.13
CA ALA A 184 -0.93 10.25 8.11
C ALA A 184 -0.60 11.62 7.49
N VAL A 185 -0.88 12.70 8.23
CA VAL A 185 -0.49 14.06 7.86
C VAL A 185 0.97 14.28 8.29
N PRO A 186 1.91 14.51 7.36
CA PRO A 186 3.30 14.77 7.71
C PRO A 186 3.43 16.05 8.55
N SER A 187 4.26 16.03 9.60
CA SER A 187 4.35 17.09 10.61
C SER A 187 4.91 18.43 10.10
N ASP A 188 5.44 18.47 8.87
CA ASP A 188 6.10 19.63 8.25
C ASP A 188 5.44 20.07 6.94
N GLY A 189 4.22 19.60 6.66
CA GLY A 189 3.49 19.93 5.44
C GLY A 189 4.12 19.37 4.15
N LYS A 190 5.09 18.46 4.28
CA LYS A 190 5.67 17.73 3.14
C LYS A 190 4.68 16.76 2.52
N SER A 191 5.08 16.23 1.37
CA SER A 191 4.35 15.17 0.68
C SER A 191 4.15 13.93 1.57
N ILE A 192 3.03 13.24 1.35
CA ILE A 192 2.76 11.94 1.95
C ILE A 192 3.73 10.86 1.44
N LEU A 193 4.39 11.05 0.30
CA LEU A 193 5.49 10.19 -0.14
C LEU A 193 6.84 10.78 0.32
N PRO A 194 7.64 10.05 1.13
CA PRO A 194 8.91 10.57 1.63
C PRO A 194 9.92 10.94 0.53
N ASP A 195 10.67 12.03 0.74
CA ASP A 195 11.74 12.46 -0.18
C ASP A 195 12.84 11.39 -0.38
N SER A 196 13.04 10.51 0.61
CA SER A 196 13.96 9.37 0.50
C SER A 196 13.56 8.36 -0.58
N VAL A 197 12.28 8.35 -0.98
CA VAL A 197 11.77 7.46 -2.02
C VAL A 197 11.82 8.13 -3.39
N GLN A 198 11.44 9.40 -3.48
CA GLN A 198 11.21 10.07 -4.77
C GLN A 198 12.26 11.12 -5.15
N GLY A 199 13.02 11.65 -4.18
CA GLY A 199 13.75 12.91 -4.35
C GLY A 199 15.01 12.80 -5.21
N SER A 200 15.68 11.65 -5.18
CA SER A 200 16.93 11.44 -5.92
C SER A 200 17.12 9.97 -6.31
N PRO A 201 17.62 9.69 -7.53
CA PRO A 201 17.95 8.34 -7.97
C PRO A 201 19.27 7.80 -7.35
N GLY A 202 20.01 8.63 -6.60
CA GLY A 202 21.19 8.23 -5.83
C GLY A 202 21.15 8.73 -4.39
N VAL A 203 21.80 8.01 -3.48
CA VAL A 203 21.87 8.32 -2.04
C VAL A 203 23.30 8.12 -1.52
N THR A 204 23.75 9.03 -0.64
CA THR A 204 25.04 8.92 0.06
C THR A 204 24.84 8.23 1.41
N VAL A 205 25.63 7.20 1.68
CA VAL A 205 25.56 6.37 2.88
C VAL A 205 26.94 6.09 3.46
N ASP A 206 27.04 6.01 4.79
CA ASP A 206 28.26 5.64 5.51
C ASP A 206 28.39 4.11 5.60
N GLY A 207 28.84 3.50 4.50
CA GLY A 207 28.93 2.05 4.37
C GLY A 207 30.18 1.42 5.01
N PRO A 208 30.28 0.08 4.99
CA PRO A 208 31.43 -0.66 5.51
C PRO A 208 32.79 -0.28 4.89
N ALA A 209 32.78 0.19 3.65
CA ALA A 209 33.97 0.65 2.91
C ALA A 209 34.22 2.16 3.03
N GLY A 210 33.53 2.85 3.94
CA GLY A 210 33.50 4.31 4.07
C GLY A 210 32.27 4.93 3.38
N THR A 211 32.21 6.26 3.42
CA THR A 211 31.14 7.03 2.78
C THR A 211 31.15 6.80 1.27
N GLN A 212 30.00 6.43 0.72
CA GLN A 212 29.82 6.07 -0.69
C GLN A 212 28.47 6.58 -1.20
N THR A 213 28.40 6.87 -2.49
CA THR A 213 27.14 7.14 -3.18
C THR A 213 26.72 5.90 -3.94
N ILE A 214 25.51 5.41 -3.67
CA ILE A 214 24.90 4.26 -4.33
C ILE A 214 23.63 4.68 -5.07
N ALA A 215 23.16 3.84 -5.99
CA ALA A 215 21.81 3.97 -6.53
C ALA A 215 20.81 3.90 -5.35
N ASN A 216 19.77 4.73 -5.38
CA ASN A 216 18.77 4.73 -4.32
C ASN A 216 17.84 3.52 -4.50
N PRO A 217 17.91 2.50 -3.62
CA PRO A 217 17.14 1.28 -3.79
C PRO A 217 15.63 1.46 -3.53
N LEU A 218 15.20 2.63 -3.03
CA LEU A 218 13.78 2.98 -2.92
C LEU A 218 13.23 3.70 -4.16
N TYR A 219 14.11 4.20 -5.02
CA TYR A 219 13.73 5.02 -6.19
C TYR A 219 13.16 4.17 -7.32
N THR A 220 13.83 3.07 -7.66
CA THR A 220 13.39 2.08 -8.64
C THR A 220 14.15 0.77 -8.46
N TYR A 221 13.59 -0.33 -8.94
CA TYR A 221 14.31 -1.59 -9.15
C TYR A 221 14.70 -1.73 -10.62
N GLN A 222 15.93 -2.16 -10.88
CA GLN A 222 16.43 -2.42 -12.24
C GLN A 222 16.63 -3.91 -12.45
N PHE A 223 16.06 -4.44 -13.53
CA PHE A 223 16.19 -5.85 -13.92
C PHE A 223 17.60 -6.13 -14.47
N LYS A 224 18.19 -7.28 -14.11
CA LYS A 224 19.60 -7.61 -14.32
C LYS A 224 19.81 -9.04 -14.88
N PRO A 225 19.67 -9.24 -16.21
CA PRO A 225 18.95 -8.38 -17.14
C PRO A 225 17.43 -8.60 -17.03
N LEU A 226 16.66 -7.76 -17.72
CA LEU A 226 15.27 -8.09 -18.06
C LEU A 226 15.25 -9.35 -18.93
N ASP A 227 14.38 -10.31 -18.62
CA ASP A 227 14.03 -11.42 -19.52
C ASP A 227 12.66 -11.14 -20.17
N PRO A 228 12.62 -10.71 -21.44
CA PRO A 228 11.37 -10.43 -22.14
C PRO A 228 10.44 -11.64 -22.28
N LYS A 229 10.93 -12.87 -22.06
CA LYS A 229 10.11 -14.09 -22.09
C LYS A 229 9.48 -14.40 -20.73
N ALA A 230 10.07 -13.87 -19.66
CA ALA A 230 9.54 -14.01 -18.31
C ALA A 230 8.30 -13.12 -18.13
N PHE A 231 8.19 -12.03 -18.90
CA PHE A 231 7.04 -11.14 -18.88
C PHE A 231 6.18 -11.25 -20.14
N ILE A 232 4.90 -11.55 -19.97
CA ILE A 232 4.01 -11.91 -21.08
C ILE A 232 3.52 -10.66 -21.83
N TYR A 233 3.33 -9.54 -21.11
CA TYR A 233 2.68 -8.35 -21.63
C TYR A 233 3.65 -7.19 -21.87
N GLY A 234 3.47 -6.51 -23.00
CA GLY A 234 4.07 -5.19 -23.23
C GLY A 234 3.25 -4.10 -22.52
N PRO A 235 3.88 -2.97 -22.13
CA PRO A 235 5.29 -2.62 -22.37
C PRO A 235 6.29 -3.26 -21.38
N TYR A 236 5.84 -3.91 -20.31
CA TYR A 236 6.68 -4.42 -19.21
C TYR A 236 7.78 -5.39 -19.65
N ASN A 237 7.52 -6.20 -20.67
CA ASN A 237 8.53 -7.08 -21.26
C ASN A 237 9.69 -6.36 -22.00
N ALA A 238 9.63 -5.04 -22.12
CA ALA A 238 10.67 -4.19 -22.68
C ALA A 238 11.19 -3.11 -21.71
N GLU A 239 10.67 -3.04 -20.48
CA GLU A 239 11.04 -2.04 -19.47
C GLU A 239 12.14 -2.60 -18.56
N SER A 240 13.38 -2.11 -18.72
CA SER A 240 14.53 -2.60 -17.95
C SER A 240 14.55 -2.16 -16.49
N GLU A 241 13.64 -1.28 -16.08
CA GLU A 241 13.48 -0.81 -14.72
C GLU A 241 12.00 -0.59 -14.39
N VAL A 242 11.70 -0.60 -13.10
CA VAL A 242 10.36 -0.33 -12.60
C VAL A 242 10.00 1.14 -12.81
N LEU A 243 8.88 1.36 -13.50
CA LEU A 243 8.37 2.70 -13.79
C LEU A 243 7.15 3.07 -12.93
N ARG A 244 7.13 4.32 -12.47
CA ARG A 244 6.03 4.97 -11.74
C ARG A 244 5.54 6.17 -12.54
N TYR A 245 4.26 6.17 -12.91
CA TYR A 245 3.63 7.14 -13.79
C TYR A 245 4.46 7.41 -15.05
N PRO A 246 4.65 6.39 -15.92
CA PRO A 246 5.50 6.51 -17.10
C PRO A 246 5.06 7.66 -18.02
N THR A 247 6.02 8.29 -18.69
CA THR A 247 5.75 9.39 -19.65
C THR A 247 4.98 8.96 -20.89
N ASN A 248 5.00 7.67 -21.23
CA ASN A 248 4.32 7.05 -22.36
C ASN A 248 4.35 5.51 -22.22
N ASN A 249 3.70 4.78 -23.13
CA ASN A 249 3.64 3.31 -23.13
C ASN A 249 4.66 2.68 -24.10
N THR A 250 5.89 3.21 -24.16
CA THR A 250 6.96 2.71 -25.04
C THR A 250 8.21 2.34 -24.25
N PRO A 251 9.16 1.58 -24.81
CA PRO A 251 10.43 1.26 -24.14
C PRO A 251 11.31 2.46 -23.78
N SER A 252 10.95 3.68 -24.23
CA SER A 252 11.65 4.92 -23.87
C SER A 252 11.02 5.66 -22.68
N ALA A 253 9.99 5.08 -22.07
CA ALA A 253 9.30 5.66 -20.93
C ALA A 253 10.24 5.84 -19.74
N VAL A 254 10.00 6.93 -18.98
CA VAL A 254 10.69 7.22 -17.73
C VAL A 254 9.67 7.56 -16.65
N SER A 255 10.01 7.33 -15.38
CA SER A 255 9.13 7.63 -14.25
C SER A 255 8.89 9.13 -14.07
N GLN A 256 7.66 9.51 -13.71
CA GLN A 256 7.28 10.88 -13.33
C GLN A 256 6.97 10.97 -11.83
N ASN A 257 7.98 10.67 -10.98
CA ASN A 257 7.81 10.57 -9.53
C ASN A 257 7.16 11.81 -8.89
N ALA A 258 7.49 13.03 -9.34
CA ALA A 258 6.89 14.25 -8.82
C ALA A 258 5.39 14.38 -9.16
N ALA A 259 4.98 13.97 -10.37
CA ALA A 259 3.57 13.97 -10.76
C ALA A 259 2.79 12.91 -9.98
N MET A 260 3.38 11.72 -9.81
CA MET A 260 2.81 10.62 -9.01
C MET A 260 2.63 11.03 -7.55
N SER A 261 3.67 11.62 -6.94
CA SER A 261 3.62 12.14 -5.57
C SER A 261 2.53 13.18 -5.40
N ARG A 262 2.33 14.06 -6.39
CA ARG A 262 1.27 15.07 -6.34
C ARG A 262 -0.12 14.45 -6.35
N ILE A 263 -0.37 13.39 -7.14
CA ILE A 263 -1.67 12.68 -7.15
C ILE A 263 -1.96 12.06 -5.77
N LEU A 264 -0.93 11.48 -5.15
CA LEU A 264 -1.01 10.94 -3.79
C LEU A 264 -1.36 12.04 -2.78
N ASP A 265 -0.69 13.20 -2.86
CA ASP A 265 -0.94 14.34 -1.98
C ASP A 265 -2.36 14.89 -2.15
N THR A 266 -2.87 14.98 -3.39
CA THR A 266 -4.25 15.46 -3.63
C THR A 266 -5.31 14.49 -3.08
N SER A 267 -4.96 13.22 -2.91
CA SER A 267 -5.86 12.14 -2.47
C SER A 267 -5.76 11.82 -0.97
N ALA A 268 -4.79 12.40 -0.26
CA ALA A 268 -4.46 12.06 1.13
C ALA A 268 -5.64 12.21 2.13
N ALA A 269 -6.50 13.22 1.97
CA ALA A 269 -7.68 13.40 2.83
C ALA A 269 -8.72 12.30 2.61
N THR A 270 -8.87 11.83 1.36
CA THR A 270 -9.78 10.74 1.03
C THR A 270 -9.30 9.44 1.65
N PHE A 271 -7.99 9.17 1.58
CA PHE A 271 -7.34 8.06 2.29
C PHE A 271 -7.64 8.05 3.79
N ARG A 272 -7.41 9.18 4.48
CA ARG A 272 -7.74 9.33 5.92
C ARG A 272 -9.20 9.08 6.21
N SER A 273 -10.08 9.72 5.43
CA SER A 273 -11.53 9.63 5.65
C SER A 273 -12.01 8.20 5.46
N ARG A 274 -11.57 7.51 4.41
CA ARG A 274 -11.91 6.10 4.17
C ARG A 274 -11.41 5.20 5.30
N LEU A 275 -10.18 5.40 5.78
CA LEU A 275 -9.67 4.62 6.93
C LEU A 275 -10.46 4.86 8.21
N TYR A 276 -10.83 6.11 8.51
CA TYR A 276 -11.62 6.42 9.70
C TYR A 276 -13.02 5.80 9.62
N VAL A 277 -13.64 5.80 8.44
CA VAL A 277 -14.90 5.08 8.18
C VAL A 277 -14.71 3.57 8.36
N LEU A 278 -13.67 2.97 7.79
CA LEU A 278 -13.39 1.54 7.94
C LEU A 278 -13.23 1.13 9.41
N PHE A 279 -12.43 1.87 10.20
CA PHE A 279 -12.24 1.54 11.61
C PHE A 279 -13.51 1.71 12.45
N SER A 280 -14.38 2.67 12.11
CA SER A 280 -15.55 3.00 12.93
C SER A 280 -16.85 2.30 12.52
N ALA A 281 -16.94 1.80 11.28
CA ALA A 281 -18.18 1.21 10.76
C ALA A 281 -18.05 -0.25 10.28
N TYR A 282 -16.85 -0.71 9.92
CA TYR A 282 -16.66 -2.02 9.28
C TYR A 282 -16.17 -3.05 10.29
N HIS A 283 -17.10 -3.77 10.93
CA HIS A 283 -16.79 -4.77 11.96
C HIS A 283 -16.82 -6.22 11.44
N ASN A 284 -17.34 -6.45 10.23
CA ASN A 284 -17.36 -7.76 9.58
C ASN A 284 -16.09 -7.97 8.74
N TYR A 285 -15.35 -9.05 9.01
CA TYR A 285 -14.11 -9.35 8.30
C TYR A 285 -14.30 -9.50 6.79
N SER A 286 -15.37 -10.13 6.33
CA SER A 286 -15.59 -10.38 4.89
C SER A 286 -15.71 -9.07 4.12
N THR A 287 -16.43 -8.08 4.65
CA THR A 287 -16.59 -6.77 3.99
C THR A 287 -15.37 -5.86 4.22
N TYR A 288 -14.72 -5.94 5.38
CA TYR A 288 -13.49 -5.20 5.64
C TYR A 288 -12.31 -5.68 4.78
N SER A 289 -12.14 -6.98 4.60
CA SER A 289 -10.89 -7.59 4.12
C SER A 289 -10.62 -7.38 2.64
N ASN A 290 -11.65 -7.31 1.80
CA ASN A 290 -11.49 -7.36 0.35
C ASN A 290 -12.63 -6.66 -0.40
N THR A 291 -12.40 -6.38 -1.69
CA THR A 291 -13.28 -5.60 -2.57
C THR A 291 -14.49 -6.38 -3.12
N ALA A 292 -14.61 -7.68 -2.85
CA ALA A 292 -15.67 -8.50 -3.44
C ALA A 292 -17.06 -8.06 -2.96
N TRP A 293 -18.01 -8.00 -3.90
CA TRP A 293 -19.42 -7.83 -3.56
C TRP A 293 -20.08 -9.18 -3.21
N TYR A 294 -20.53 -9.34 -1.96
CA TYR A 294 -21.29 -10.50 -1.51
C TYR A 294 -22.81 -10.22 -1.53
N PRO A 295 -23.66 -11.28 -1.60
CA PRO A 295 -25.12 -11.11 -1.59
C PRO A 295 -25.67 -10.37 -0.37
N ASP A 296 -25.02 -10.51 0.78
CA ASP A 296 -25.45 -9.93 2.06
C ASP A 296 -24.88 -8.53 2.32
N ASN A 297 -24.06 -7.97 1.40
CA ASN A 297 -23.56 -6.60 1.53
C ASN A 297 -24.73 -5.61 1.55
N THR A 298 -24.68 -4.70 2.51
CA THR A 298 -25.56 -3.54 2.54
C THR A 298 -24.91 -2.35 1.83
N LEU A 299 -25.65 -1.25 1.68
CA LEU A 299 -25.07 0.00 1.17
C LEU A 299 -24.01 0.58 2.11
N GLY A 300 -23.93 0.13 3.36
CA GLY A 300 -22.85 0.49 4.29
C GLY A 300 -21.56 -0.31 4.09
N ASP A 301 -21.55 -1.34 3.24
CA ASP A 301 -20.46 -2.32 3.11
C ASP A 301 -19.74 -2.24 1.75
N TYR A 302 -19.55 -1.04 1.21
CA TYR A 302 -18.96 -0.84 -0.12
C TYR A 302 -17.45 -0.70 -0.10
N ASP A 303 -16.86 -0.28 1.02
CA ASP A 303 -15.42 -0.10 1.15
C ASP A 303 -14.72 -1.33 1.75
N SER A 304 -13.40 -1.37 1.63
CA SER A 304 -12.55 -2.39 2.24
C SER A 304 -11.11 -1.88 2.35
N ILE A 305 -10.30 -2.55 3.16
CA ILE A 305 -8.87 -2.27 3.23
C ILE A 305 -8.19 -2.52 1.87
N GLU A 306 -8.63 -3.56 1.13
CA GLU A 306 -8.17 -3.83 -0.24
C GLU A 306 -8.58 -2.70 -1.20
N GLY A 307 -9.77 -2.10 -1.04
CA GLY A 307 -10.21 -1.00 -1.89
C GLY A 307 -9.39 0.29 -1.73
N ILE A 308 -8.73 0.51 -0.59
CA ILE A 308 -7.79 1.63 -0.43
C ILE A 308 -6.39 1.22 -0.90
N HIS A 309 -5.98 -0.02 -0.63
CA HIS A 309 -4.78 -0.65 -1.21
C HIS A 309 -4.74 -0.50 -2.74
N ASP A 310 -5.82 -0.88 -3.42
CA ASP A 310 -5.95 -0.81 -4.88
C ASP A 310 -5.77 0.63 -5.40
N GLN A 311 -6.28 1.61 -4.65
CA GLN A 311 -6.12 3.02 -4.99
C GLN A 311 -4.66 3.48 -4.87
N ILE A 312 -3.94 3.07 -3.84
CA ILE A 312 -2.51 3.38 -3.70
C ILE A 312 -1.70 2.73 -4.84
N HIS A 313 -1.97 1.46 -5.14
CA HIS A 313 -1.36 0.75 -6.26
C HIS A 313 -1.59 1.47 -7.59
N ALA A 314 -2.85 1.78 -7.90
CA ALA A 314 -3.21 2.49 -9.12
C ALA A 314 -2.53 3.86 -9.21
N MET A 315 -2.49 4.64 -8.13
CA MET A 315 -1.88 5.99 -8.12
C MET A 315 -0.35 5.96 -8.22
N VAL A 316 0.32 5.08 -7.47
CA VAL A 316 1.78 4.94 -7.54
C VAL A 316 2.20 4.47 -8.93
N GLY A 317 1.47 3.52 -9.52
CA GLY A 317 1.77 3.03 -10.86
C GLY A 317 1.38 4.01 -11.96
N SER A 318 0.14 4.50 -11.95
CA SER A 318 -0.47 5.36 -13.00
C SER A 318 -0.07 4.93 -14.42
N GLY A 319 -0.27 3.65 -14.73
CA GLY A 319 0.17 2.99 -15.98
C GLY A 319 1.48 2.21 -15.86
N GLY A 320 2.26 2.45 -14.81
CA GLY A 320 3.49 1.73 -14.48
C GLY A 320 3.27 0.46 -13.65
N HIS A 321 4.37 -0.12 -13.16
CA HIS A 321 4.36 -1.48 -12.59
C HIS A 321 3.48 -1.62 -11.34
N MET A 322 3.48 -0.63 -10.44
CA MET A 322 2.64 -0.65 -9.21
C MET A 322 1.14 -0.72 -9.50
N SER A 323 0.70 -0.38 -10.70
CA SER A 323 -0.71 -0.36 -11.07
C SER A 323 -1.23 -1.65 -11.72
N VAL A 324 -0.40 -2.68 -11.73
CA VAL A 324 -0.68 -3.98 -12.34
C VAL A 324 -0.28 -5.05 -11.34
N THR A 325 -1.25 -5.88 -10.93
CA THR A 325 -1.02 -6.90 -9.91
C THR A 325 0.19 -7.78 -10.22
N ASP A 326 0.37 -8.17 -11.48
CA ASP A 326 1.42 -9.10 -11.91
C ASP A 326 2.85 -8.56 -11.76
N TYR A 327 3.03 -7.23 -11.77
CA TYR A 327 4.35 -6.57 -11.75
C TYR A 327 4.59 -5.72 -10.50
N SER A 328 3.54 -5.39 -9.76
CA SER A 328 3.59 -4.41 -8.66
C SER A 328 4.64 -4.70 -7.60
N ALA A 329 4.86 -5.98 -7.28
CA ALA A 329 5.82 -6.40 -6.25
C ALA A 329 7.29 -6.13 -6.60
N PHE A 330 7.63 -5.86 -7.87
CA PHE A 330 8.98 -5.46 -8.24
C PHE A 330 9.32 -4.03 -7.78
N ASP A 331 8.32 -3.19 -7.53
CA ASP A 331 8.52 -1.83 -7.03
C ASP A 331 8.91 -1.82 -5.55
N PRO A 332 10.01 -1.17 -5.14
CA PRO A 332 10.40 -1.05 -3.73
C PRO A 332 9.33 -0.46 -2.79
N LEU A 333 8.42 0.37 -3.31
CA LEU A 333 7.29 0.91 -2.54
C LEU A 333 6.27 -0.16 -2.15
N PHE A 334 6.19 -1.26 -2.88
CA PHE A 334 5.26 -2.36 -2.61
C PHE A 334 5.36 -2.83 -1.16
N MET A 335 6.58 -3.11 -0.69
CA MET A 335 6.79 -3.67 0.65
C MET A 335 6.47 -2.65 1.76
N LEU A 336 6.76 -1.37 1.53
CA LEU A 336 6.38 -0.30 2.47
C LEU A 336 4.86 -0.13 2.55
N HIS A 337 4.18 -0.22 1.40
CA HIS A 337 2.73 -0.16 1.30
C HIS A 337 2.08 -1.34 2.01
N HIS A 338 2.51 -2.58 1.71
CA HIS A 338 1.98 -3.80 2.32
C HIS A 338 2.31 -3.91 3.81
N ALA A 339 3.41 -3.32 4.28
CA ALA A 339 3.67 -3.16 5.72
C ALA A 339 2.67 -2.26 6.42
N ASN A 340 2.12 -1.25 5.74
CA ASN A 340 1.03 -0.43 6.28
C ASN A 340 -0.33 -1.15 6.19
N ILE A 341 -0.58 -1.93 5.13
CA ILE A 341 -1.79 -2.76 5.04
C ILE A 341 -1.83 -3.78 6.19
N ASP A 342 -0.71 -4.46 6.46
CA ASP A 342 -0.60 -5.38 7.60
C ASP A 342 -0.75 -4.67 8.96
N ARG A 343 -0.24 -3.44 9.08
CA ARG A 343 -0.43 -2.58 10.27
C ARG A 343 -1.89 -2.27 10.51
N LEU A 344 -2.59 -1.79 9.48
CA LEU A 344 -4.00 -1.44 9.55
C LEU A 344 -4.85 -2.68 9.87
N PHE A 345 -4.51 -3.84 9.29
CA PHE A 345 -5.15 -5.10 9.66
C PHE A 345 -4.90 -5.48 11.12
N ALA A 346 -3.66 -5.39 11.63
CA ALA A 346 -3.35 -5.67 13.03
C ALA A 346 -4.11 -4.74 13.99
N MET A 347 -4.24 -3.45 13.66
CA MET A 347 -5.07 -2.50 14.42
C MET A 347 -6.55 -2.91 14.38
N TRP A 348 -7.07 -3.27 13.21
CA TRP A 348 -8.47 -3.70 13.06
C TRP A 348 -8.77 -4.98 13.85
N GLN A 349 -7.84 -5.94 13.89
CA GLN A 349 -7.97 -7.17 14.69
C GLN A 349 -8.10 -6.88 16.19
N VAL A 350 -7.39 -5.86 16.70
CA VAL A 350 -7.50 -5.44 18.11
C VAL A 350 -8.90 -4.89 18.41
N LEU A 351 -9.51 -4.17 17.47
CA LEU A 351 -10.85 -3.59 17.62
C LEU A 351 -11.98 -4.59 17.35
N ASN A 352 -11.70 -5.66 16.60
CA ASN A 352 -12.69 -6.66 16.16
C ASN A 352 -12.21 -8.10 16.44
N PRO A 353 -11.94 -8.47 17.71
CA PRO A 353 -11.28 -9.73 18.05
C PRO A 353 -12.08 -10.99 17.70
N ASP A 354 -13.41 -10.87 17.55
CA ASP A 354 -14.30 -12.01 17.27
C ASP A 354 -14.63 -12.17 15.77
N SER A 355 -14.18 -11.24 14.93
CA SER A 355 -14.48 -11.21 13.50
C SER A 355 -13.24 -11.61 12.70
N TYR A 356 -13.34 -12.69 11.92
CA TYR A 356 -12.19 -13.25 11.21
C TYR A 356 -12.61 -14.00 9.92
N VAL A 357 -11.63 -14.63 9.26
CA VAL A 357 -11.83 -15.37 8.00
C VAL A 357 -12.95 -16.39 8.14
N VAL A 358 -13.90 -16.35 7.20
CA VAL A 358 -15.02 -17.31 7.11
C VAL A 358 -15.01 -18.03 5.75
N PRO A 359 -15.53 -19.27 5.68
CA PRO A 359 -15.61 -20.03 4.44
C PRO A 359 -16.28 -19.25 3.31
N THR A 360 -15.56 -19.00 2.23
CA THR A 360 -16.01 -18.18 1.10
C THR A 360 -15.48 -18.75 -0.21
N PRO A 361 -16.31 -18.89 -1.26
CA PRO A 361 -15.84 -19.27 -2.59
C PRO A 361 -14.83 -18.26 -3.17
N ALA A 362 -13.68 -18.74 -3.63
CA ALA A 362 -12.67 -17.93 -4.29
C ALA A 362 -13.25 -17.20 -5.52
N ALA A 363 -13.09 -15.88 -5.57
CA ALA A 363 -13.61 -15.08 -6.67
C ALA A 363 -12.84 -15.33 -7.97
N THR A 364 -11.54 -15.52 -7.88
CA THR A 364 -10.57 -15.63 -8.98
C THR A 364 -9.66 -16.85 -8.82
N ASN A 365 -8.93 -17.20 -9.87
CA ASN A 365 -7.85 -18.18 -9.78
C ASN A 365 -6.62 -17.52 -9.14
N THR A 366 -5.91 -18.26 -8.29
CA THR A 366 -4.51 -18.00 -7.93
C THR A 366 -3.64 -19.15 -8.44
N TYR A 367 -2.33 -19.12 -8.22
CA TYR A 367 -1.45 -20.22 -8.62
C TYR A 367 -1.90 -21.58 -8.07
N ASN A 368 -2.46 -21.59 -6.84
CA ASN A 368 -2.80 -22.82 -6.12
C ASN A 368 -4.29 -23.05 -5.90
N PHE A 369 -5.15 -22.08 -6.21
CA PHE A 369 -6.60 -22.18 -5.97
C PHE A 369 -7.42 -21.84 -7.20
N LYS A 370 -8.49 -22.60 -7.44
CA LYS A 370 -9.43 -22.35 -8.55
C LYS A 370 -10.58 -21.47 -8.09
N ALA A 371 -11.05 -20.59 -8.97
CA ALA A 371 -12.28 -19.84 -8.77
C ALA A 371 -13.44 -20.80 -8.43
N GLY A 372 -14.24 -20.44 -7.42
CA GLY A 372 -15.32 -21.26 -6.89
C GLY A 372 -14.90 -22.26 -5.81
N GLN A 373 -13.61 -22.55 -5.63
CA GLN A 373 -13.14 -23.34 -4.49
C GLN A 373 -13.43 -22.59 -3.18
N THR A 374 -14.02 -23.25 -2.19
CA THR A 374 -14.22 -22.63 -0.88
C THR A 374 -12.89 -22.53 -0.16
N LEU A 375 -12.52 -21.30 0.24
CA LEU A 375 -11.36 -20.98 1.06
C LEU A 375 -11.82 -20.52 2.44
N ASP A 376 -11.03 -20.81 3.46
CA ASP A 376 -11.32 -20.55 4.86
C ASP A 376 -10.03 -20.29 5.66
N SER A 377 -10.13 -20.18 6.99
CA SER A 377 -8.99 -19.86 7.85
C SER A 377 -7.90 -20.93 7.91
N GLN A 378 -8.21 -22.16 7.47
CA GLN A 378 -7.30 -23.30 7.45
C GLN A 378 -6.68 -23.53 6.06
N SER A 379 -7.15 -22.81 5.04
CA SER A 379 -6.61 -22.88 3.69
C SER A 379 -5.14 -22.46 3.66
N ASP A 380 -4.33 -23.21 2.89
CA ASP A 380 -2.89 -22.99 2.81
C ASP A 380 -2.56 -21.62 2.21
N LEU A 381 -1.72 -20.84 2.89
CA LEU A 381 -1.13 -19.61 2.41
C LEU A 381 0.15 -19.93 1.64
N THR A 382 -0.02 -20.59 0.50
CA THR A 382 1.09 -20.96 -0.40
C THR A 382 1.79 -19.72 -0.97
N PRO A 383 3.13 -19.75 -1.17
CA PRO A 383 4.02 -20.89 -1.02
C PRO A 383 4.74 -20.94 0.36
N PHE A 384 4.19 -20.29 1.38
CA PHE A 384 4.94 -20.02 2.62
C PHE A 384 4.90 -21.20 3.58
N HIS A 385 5.99 -21.97 3.64
CA HIS A 385 6.15 -23.03 4.62
C HIS A 385 6.48 -22.48 6.02
N ASN A 386 5.92 -23.11 7.05
CA ASN A 386 6.27 -22.93 8.45
C ASN A 386 7.45 -23.87 8.84
N PRO A 387 8.04 -23.76 10.05
CA PRO A 387 9.18 -24.59 10.46
C PRO A 387 8.96 -26.11 10.43
N SER A 388 7.71 -26.58 10.48
CA SER A 388 7.39 -28.01 10.37
C SER A 388 7.39 -28.54 8.93
N GLY A 389 7.41 -27.64 7.93
CA GLY A 389 7.28 -27.97 6.52
C GLY A 389 5.85 -28.03 6.01
N ALA A 390 4.84 -27.77 6.85
CA ALA A 390 3.49 -27.47 6.40
C ALA A 390 3.38 -26.00 5.95
N PHE A 391 2.34 -25.62 5.21
CA PHE A 391 2.08 -24.23 4.89
C PHE A 391 1.55 -23.45 6.10
N TRP A 392 1.78 -22.16 6.13
CA TRP A 392 1.03 -21.24 6.99
C TRP A 392 -0.44 -21.21 6.58
N ASN A 393 -1.33 -20.90 7.52
CA ASN A 393 -2.75 -20.63 7.27
C ASN A 393 -3.18 -19.38 8.05
N SER A 394 -4.39 -18.85 7.78
CA SER A 394 -4.86 -17.62 8.41
C SER A 394 -4.89 -17.71 9.94
N ASP A 395 -5.21 -18.87 10.51
CA ASP A 395 -5.24 -19.03 11.97
C ASP A 395 -3.85 -18.98 12.61
N THR A 396 -2.86 -19.56 11.95
CA THR A 396 -1.47 -19.60 12.46
C THR A 396 -0.71 -18.28 12.27
N VAL A 397 -1.14 -17.42 11.33
CA VAL A 397 -0.55 -16.08 11.11
C VAL A 397 -1.39 -14.95 11.71
N ARG A 398 -2.41 -15.28 12.53
CA ARG A 398 -3.31 -14.28 13.11
C ARG A 398 -2.59 -13.28 14.02
N ASP A 399 -1.59 -13.72 14.77
CA ASP A 399 -0.75 -12.87 15.63
C ASP A 399 0.53 -12.43 14.89
N THR A 400 0.83 -11.14 14.89
CA THR A 400 2.08 -10.61 14.29
C THR A 400 3.33 -11.15 14.99
N LYS A 401 3.22 -11.52 16.27
CA LYS A 401 4.30 -12.12 17.06
C LYS A 401 4.71 -13.49 16.54
N THR A 402 3.89 -14.18 15.74
CA THR A 402 4.28 -15.40 15.02
C THR A 402 5.57 -15.19 14.22
N PHE A 403 5.77 -13.99 13.67
CA PHE A 403 6.95 -13.62 12.90
C PHE A 403 7.88 -12.64 13.63
N GLY A 404 7.69 -12.47 14.95
CA GLY A 404 8.58 -11.69 15.81
C GLY A 404 8.45 -10.18 15.67
N TYR A 405 7.33 -9.62 15.22
CA TYR A 405 7.14 -8.18 15.12
C TYR A 405 5.82 -7.71 15.74
N ALA A 406 5.74 -6.40 15.98
CA ALA A 406 4.51 -5.68 16.31
C ALA A 406 4.57 -4.26 15.72
N TYR A 407 3.52 -3.48 15.96
CA TYR A 407 3.44 -2.07 15.56
C TYR A 407 3.37 -1.16 16.78
N PRO A 408 3.78 0.13 16.66
CA PRO A 408 3.65 1.10 17.73
C PRO A 408 2.24 1.20 18.31
N GLU A 409 1.20 0.96 17.51
CA GLU A 409 -0.20 1.04 17.92
C GLU A 409 -0.69 -0.23 18.63
N THR A 410 -0.11 -1.39 18.32
CA THR A 410 -0.56 -2.70 18.82
C THR A 410 0.35 -3.31 19.88
N SER A 411 1.51 -2.69 20.14
CA SER A 411 2.43 -3.09 21.19
C SER A 411 2.24 -2.22 22.44
N ALA A 412 1.48 -2.72 23.40
CA ALA A 412 1.26 -2.07 24.69
C ALA A 412 2.36 -2.41 25.71
N GLY A 413 2.83 -1.38 26.45
CA GLY A 413 3.67 -1.59 27.64
C GLY A 413 2.88 -2.17 28.82
N THR A 414 3.57 -2.55 29.89
CA THR A 414 2.92 -3.10 31.09
C THR A 414 1.86 -2.14 31.65
N GLY A 415 0.62 -2.62 31.81
CA GLY A 415 -0.50 -1.85 32.35
C GLY A 415 -1.23 -0.96 31.34
N VAL A 416 -0.84 -0.97 30.06
CA VAL A 416 -1.55 -0.26 28.99
C VAL A 416 -2.57 -1.19 28.33
N ASN A 417 -3.81 -0.72 28.20
CA ASN A 417 -4.83 -1.40 27.41
C ASN A 417 -4.54 -1.17 25.91
N VAL A 418 -4.25 -2.24 25.17
CA VAL A 418 -3.94 -2.17 23.75
C VAL A 418 -5.12 -1.66 22.91
N THR A 419 -6.35 -1.97 23.30
CA THR A 419 -7.56 -1.46 22.62
C THR A 419 -7.63 0.05 22.73
N ASP A 420 -7.45 0.61 23.93
CA ASP A 420 -7.41 2.07 24.15
C ASP A 420 -6.28 2.72 23.35
N GLN A 421 -5.12 2.08 23.26
CA GLN A 421 -3.97 2.56 22.49
C GLN A 421 -4.29 2.62 20.98
N VAL A 422 -4.93 1.59 20.43
CA VAL A 422 -5.35 1.57 19.02
C VAL A 422 -6.43 2.62 18.77
N LEU A 423 -7.43 2.75 19.64
CA LEU A 423 -8.50 3.75 19.52
C LEU A 423 -7.92 5.17 19.47
N LYS A 424 -6.99 5.49 20.38
CA LYS A 424 -6.26 6.75 20.39
C LYS A 424 -5.46 6.96 19.11
N ALA A 425 -4.78 5.93 18.62
CA ALA A 425 -4.01 6.02 17.39
C ALA A 425 -4.91 6.32 16.18
N VAL A 426 -6.04 5.61 16.04
CA VAL A 426 -7.01 5.84 14.96
C VAL A 426 -7.55 7.27 15.02
N ASN A 427 -8.00 7.73 16.20
CA ASN A 427 -8.49 9.09 16.38
C ASN A 427 -7.42 10.15 16.08
N ASN A 428 -6.18 9.94 16.52
CA ASN A 428 -5.10 10.91 16.33
C ASN A 428 -4.58 10.97 14.88
N LEU A 429 -4.55 9.83 14.18
CA LEU A 429 -3.99 9.72 12.83
C LEU A 429 -5.02 10.01 11.74
N TYR A 430 -6.22 9.45 11.89
CA TYR A 430 -7.24 9.40 10.84
C TYR A 430 -8.55 10.09 11.23
N GLY A 431 -8.75 10.30 12.53
CA GLY A 431 -9.78 11.18 13.04
C GLY A 431 -9.58 12.62 12.56
N ASP A 432 -10.53 13.45 12.95
CA ASP A 432 -10.97 14.60 12.18
C ASP A 432 -9.92 15.72 12.00
N LYS A 433 -9.07 15.54 11.00
CA LYS A 433 -8.13 16.50 10.42
C LYS A 433 -8.49 16.71 8.95
N THR A 434 -9.68 17.24 8.71
CA THR A 434 -10.24 17.44 7.36
C THR A 434 -9.66 18.67 6.67
N THR A 435 -8.35 18.68 6.38
CA THR A 435 -7.80 19.46 5.27
C THR A 435 -6.60 18.74 4.65
N ASN A 436 -6.57 18.70 3.31
CA ASN A 436 -5.35 18.45 2.53
C ASN A 436 -4.53 19.74 2.55
N GLY A 437 -3.37 19.74 3.21
CA GLY A 437 -2.39 20.82 3.13
C GLY A 437 -2.53 21.88 4.23
N THR A 438 -1.38 22.15 4.87
CA THR A 438 -0.78 23.44 5.31
C THR A 438 -1.61 24.63 5.82
N ASP A 439 -2.93 24.60 5.87
CA ASP A 439 -3.71 25.70 6.39
C ASP A 439 -3.66 25.67 7.92
N GLU A 440 -2.74 26.46 8.47
CA GLU A 440 -2.78 26.95 9.84
C GLU A 440 -4.14 27.63 10.07
N GLY A 441 -5.10 26.83 10.54
CA GLY A 441 -6.40 27.31 10.99
C GLY A 441 -7.56 26.88 10.10
N ILE A 442 -8.01 25.64 10.26
CA ILE A 442 -9.44 25.35 10.41
C ILE A 442 -9.55 24.30 11.53
N GLN A 443 -10.32 24.70 12.54
CA GLN A 443 -10.62 23.96 13.75
C GLN A 443 -11.42 22.68 13.43
N SER A 444 -11.41 21.76 14.39
CA SER A 444 -12.29 20.58 14.53
C SER A 444 -13.61 20.71 13.76
N ARG A 445 -14.12 19.63 13.13
CA ARG A 445 -15.55 19.57 12.77
C ARG A 445 -16.33 20.13 13.95
N ASP A 446 -17.09 21.16 13.62
CA ASP A 446 -17.98 21.86 14.52
C ASP A 446 -18.65 20.84 15.44
N THR A 447 -18.53 21.03 16.75
CA THR A 447 -19.15 20.18 17.78
C THR A 447 -20.68 20.28 17.77
N THR A 448 -21.28 20.68 16.64
CA THR A 448 -22.71 20.84 16.45
C THR A 448 -23.38 19.49 16.31
N THR A 449 -24.55 19.42 16.92
CA THR A 449 -25.36 18.25 17.25
C THR A 449 -25.86 17.42 16.05
N ASN A 450 -25.52 17.77 14.80
CA ASN A 450 -26.04 17.14 13.58
C ASN A 450 -24.90 16.81 12.58
N HIS A 451 -23.91 16.02 13.00
CA HIS A 451 -22.87 15.52 12.08
C HIS A 451 -23.43 14.39 11.21
N ARG A 452 -23.27 14.52 9.88
CA ARG A 452 -23.74 13.54 8.88
C ARG A 452 -22.64 13.26 7.88
N GLU A 453 -22.30 11.99 7.71
CA GLU A 453 -21.37 11.56 6.68
C GLU A 453 -22.10 11.33 5.36
N TRP A 454 -21.52 11.82 4.27
CA TRP A 454 -21.98 11.66 2.89
C TRP A 454 -20.93 10.91 2.10
N ILE A 455 -21.35 9.82 1.45
CA ILE A 455 -20.46 8.89 0.76
C ILE A 455 -21.01 8.59 -0.63
N VAL A 456 -20.13 8.60 -1.62
CA VAL A 456 -20.40 8.07 -2.95
C VAL A 456 -19.93 6.62 -2.99
N ASN A 457 -20.87 5.70 -3.23
CA ASN A 457 -20.65 4.27 -3.36
C ASN A 457 -20.49 3.90 -4.84
N LEU A 458 -19.47 3.10 -5.13
CA LEU A 458 -19.18 2.60 -6.47
C LEU A 458 -19.22 1.08 -6.48
N LYS A 459 -19.89 0.51 -7.48
CA LYS A 459 -19.88 -0.93 -7.78
C LYS A 459 -19.67 -1.12 -9.26
N VAL A 460 -18.71 -1.95 -9.65
CA VAL A 460 -18.37 -2.16 -11.07
C VAL A 460 -17.80 -3.54 -11.27
N ASP A 461 -17.93 -4.09 -12.47
CA ASP A 461 -17.23 -5.33 -12.82
C ASP A 461 -15.71 -5.04 -12.88
N LYS A 462 -14.91 -5.83 -12.14
CA LYS A 462 -13.45 -5.69 -12.08
C LYS A 462 -12.81 -5.68 -13.47
N HIS A 463 -13.35 -6.50 -14.37
CA HIS A 463 -12.78 -6.73 -15.70
C HIS A 463 -13.42 -5.86 -16.79
N ALA A 464 -14.21 -4.84 -16.42
CA ALA A 464 -15.02 -4.06 -17.35
C ALA A 464 -14.23 -3.41 -18.50
N LEU A 465 -12.96 -3.06 -18.26
CA LEU A 465 -12.10 -2.36 -19.21
C LEU A 465 -10.79 -3.09 -19.54
N ASN A 466 -10.71 -4.40 -19.23
CA ASN A 466 -9.54 -5.23 -19.55
C ASN A 466 -8.22 -4.73 -18.93
N GLY A 467 -8.30 -4.20 -17.72
CA GLY A 467 -7.19 -3.60 -17.01
C GLY A 467 -7.68 -2.59 -15.99
N SER A 468 -6.73 -2.01 -15.26
CA SER A 468 -7.01 -1.05 -14.21
C SER A 468 -7.54 0.29 -14.76
N PHE A 469 -8.44 0.93 -14.02
CA PHE A 469 -9.03 2.22 -14.41
C PHE A 469 -9.45 3.06 -13.20
N TYR A 470 -9.63 4.36 -13.43
CA TYR A 470 -10.13 5.31 -12.44
C TYR A 470 -11.59 5.66 -12.69
N VAL A 471 -12.32 5.88 -11.60
CA VAL A 471 -13.59 6.60 -11.58
C VAL A 471 -13.41 7.87 -10.75
N HIS A 472 -13.45 9.02 -11.42
CA HIS A 472 -13.31 10.34 -10.80
C HIS A 472 -14.68 10.89 -10.44
N ILE A 473 -14.83 11.39 -9.21
CA ILE A 473 -16.05 12.03 -8.70
C ILE A 473 -15.80 13.53 -8.57
N PHE A 474 -16.59 14.34 -9.26
CA PHE A 474 -16.51 15.80 -9.24
C PHE A 474 -17.73 16.41 -8.57
N LEU A 475 -17.53 17.52 -7.86
CA LEU A 475 -18.56 18.40 -7.35
C LEU A 475 -18.40 19.79 -7.98
N GLY A 476 -19.04 19.98 -9.14
CA GLY A 476 -18.98 21.21 -9.93
C GLY A 476 -18.33 21.01 -11.30
N PRO A 477 -18.01 22.10 -12.02
CA PRO A 477 -17.39 22.02 -13.33
C PRO A 477 -15.92 21.55 -13.25
N PHE A 478 -15.45 20.88 -14.28
CA PHE A 478 -14.07 20.40 -14.43
C PHE A 478 -13.60 20.60 -15.89
N GLY A 479 -12.29 20.60 -16.12
CA GLY A 479 -11.71 20.77 -17.45
C GLY A 479 -12.08 19.65 -18.43
N ALA A 480 -11.98 19.91 -19.73
CA ALA A 480 -12.23 18.90 -20.77
C ALA A 480 -11.06 17.90 -20.95
N ASP A 481 -9.88 18.26 -20.47
CA ASP A 481 -8.65 17.46 -20.60
C ASP A 481 -8.55 16.43 -19.47
N PRO A 482 -8.62 15.12 -19.75
CA PRO A 482 -8.55 14.10 -18.71
C PRO A 482 -7.20 14.04 -17.99
N THR A 483 -6.13 14.57 -18.57
CA THR A 483 -4.79 14.58 -17.95
C THR A 483 -4.70 15.52 -16.75
N THR A 484 -5.65 16.46 -16.60
CA THR A 484 -5.68 17.41 -15.46
C THR A 484 -6.60 16.95 -14.33
N TRP A 485 -7.45 15.95 -14.56
CA TRP A 485 -8.57 15.60 -13.68
C TRP A 485 -8.16 15.24 -12.25
N SER A 486 -7.07 14.50 -12.07
CA SER A 486 -6.51 14.14 -10.76
C SER A 486 -6.05 15.35 -9.92
N PHE A 487 -5.97 16.54 -10.53
CA PHE A 487 -5.51 17.79 -9.92
C PHE A 487 -6.59 18.88 -9.91
N GLU A 488 -7.80 18.59 -10.42
CA GLU A 488 -8.88 19.57 -10.48
C GLU A 488 -9.33 19.99 -9.08
N PRO A 489 -9.54 21.29 -8.81
CA PRO A 489 -9.97 21.78 -7.50
C PRO A 489 -11.37 21.29 -7.11
N ASN A 490 -12.19 20.88 -8.09
CA ASN A 490 -13.54 20.36 -7.89
C ASN A 490 -13.61 18.83 -7.89
N LEU A 491 -12.47 18.13 -7.96
CA LEU A 491 -12.40 16.69 -7.75
C LEU A 491 -12.68 16.40 -6.27
N ALA A 492 -13.76 15.68 -5.99
CA ALA A 492 -14.10 15.24 -4.63
C ALA A 492 -13.32 13.99 -4.23
N GLY A 493 -12.99 13.14 -5.20
CA GLY A 493 -12.09 12.02 -5.01
C GLY A 493 -12.10 11.08 -6.21
N THR A 494 -11.16 10.15 -6.19
CA THR A 494 -11.04 9.10 -7.21
C THR A 494 -11.22 7.75 -6.55
N TYR A 495 -11.90 6.83 -7.21
CA TYR A 495 -11.85 5.40 -6.92
C TYR A 495 -11.04 4.72 -8.00
N ALA A 496 -10.28 3.68 -7.64
CA ALA A 496 -9.52 2.91 -8.60
C ALA A 496 -9.95 1.45 -8.56
N VAL A 497 -10.10 0.86 -9.74
CA VAL A 497 -10.19 -0.59 -9.90
C VAL A 497 -8.81 -1.07 -10.31
N LEU A 498 -8.19 -1.89 -9.46
CA LEU A 498 -6.94 -2.56 -9.78
C LEU A 498 -7.25 -3.90 -10.44
N ASP A 499 -6.64 -4.19 -11.58
CA ASP A 499 -6.77 -5.47 -12.27
C ASP A 499 -5.42 -5.92 -12.85
N LYS A 500 -5.38 -7.16 -13.33
CA LYS A 500 -4.29 -7.65 -14.18
C LYS A 500 -4.59 -7.36 -15.66
N PHE A 501 -3.62 -7.58 -16.54
CA PHE A 501 -3.85 -7.44 -17.97
C PHE A 501 -4.65 -8.60 -18.57
N ASN A 502 -5.30 -8.32 -19.69
CA ASN A 502 -5.93 -9.31 -20.55
C ASN A 502 -7.01 -10.16 -19.86
N THR A 503 -7.87 -9.49 -19.08
CA THR A 503 -8.96 -10.06 -18.31
C THR A 503 -10.31 -10.11 -19.03
N VAL A 504 -10.40 -9.70 -20.31
CA VAL A 504 -11.65 -9.73 -21.13
C VAL A 504 -12.43 -11.05 -21.05
N TYR A 505 -11.75 -12.17 -20.89
CA TYR A 505 -12.37 -13.51 -20.88
C TYR A 505 -12.79 -13.99 -19.50
N LEU A 506 -12.47 -13.23 -18.44
CA LEU A 506 -12.83 -13.60 -17.08
C LEU A 506 -14.31 -13.30 -16.81
N PRO A 507 -14.99 -14.15 -16.03
CA PRO A 507 -16.39 -13.92 -15.69
C PRO A 507 -16.56 -12.61 -14.92
N ASN A 508 -17.75 -12.00 -15.00
CA ASN A 508 -18.06 -10.79 -14.24
C ASN A 508 -17.80 -10.97 -12.74
N LYS A 509 -16.99 -10.07 -12.17
CA LYS A 509 -16.65 -10.02 -10.75
C LYS A 509 -16.91 -8.61 -10.22
N PRO A 510 -18.08 -8.35 -9.63
CA PRO A 510 -18.37 -7.05 -9.06
C PRO A 510 -17.44 -6.75 -7.89
N VAL A 511 -16.74 -5.62 -7.98
CA VAL A 511 -15.96 -5.01 -6.92
C VAL A 511 -16.59 -3.70 -6.47
N THR A 512 -16.34 -3.32 -5.23
CA THR A 512 -16.87 -2.08 -4.65
C THR A 512 -15.81 -1.20 -4.03
N GLY A 513 -16.15 0.08 -3.88
CA GLY A 513 -15.39 1.05 -3.11
C GLY A 513 -16.21 2.30 -2.82
N THR A 514 -15.59 3.24 -2.10
CA THR A 514 -16.25 4.48 -1.72
C THR A 514 -15.39 5.73 -1.95
N VAL A 515 -16.05 6.86 -2.13
CA VAL A 515 -15.47 8.20 -2.08
C VAL A 515 -16.27 9.02 -1.06
N PRO A 516 -15.75 9.21 0.17
CA PRO A 516 -16.33 10.13 1.14
C PRO A 516 -16.27 11.58 0.63
N ILE A 517 -17.41 12.28 0.66
CA ILE A 517 -17.53 13.67 0.14
C ILE A 517 -17.84 14.70 1.23
N THR A 518 -18.05 14.27 2.48
CA THR A 518 -18.36 15.14 3.63
C THR A 518 -17.37 16.28 3.81
N GLY A 519 -16.07 16.02 3.67
CA GLY A 519 -15.03 17.05 3.82
C GLY A 519 -15.17 18.18 2.80
N VAL A 520 -15.49 17.83 1.54
CA VAL A 520 -15.72 18.81 0.47
C VAL A 520 -17.00 19.60 0.71
N LEU A 521 -18.09 18.93 1.11
CA LEU A 521 -19.36 19.57 1.45
C LEU A 521 -19.22 20.52 2.66
N SER A 522 -18.43 20.13 3.66
CA SER A 522 -18.15 20.95 4.84
C SER A 522 -17.41 22.23 4.47
N LYS A 523 -16.44 22.16 3.54
CA LYS A 523 -15.77 23.36 3.00
C LYS A 523 -16.74 24.30 2.27
N LEU A 524 -17.76 23.77 1.60
CA LEU A 524 -18.80 24.58 0.98
C LEU A 524 -19.69 25.27 2.02
N ILE A 525 -19.96 24.63 3.16
CA ILE A 525 -20.67 25.26 4.30
C ILE A 525 -19.82 26.38 4.90
N LEU A 526 -18.54 26.13 5.18
CA LEU A 526 -17.60 27.13 5.72
C LEU A 526 -17.44 28.35 4.80
N THR A 527 -17.61 28.15 3.49
CA THR A 527 -17.56 29.24 2.49
C THR A 527 -18.93 29.81 2.14
N ASN A 528 -19.97 29.52 2.93
CA ASN A 528 -21.35 29.99 2.77
C ASN A 528 -21.99 29.62 1.42
N LYS A 529 -21.52 28.55 0.76
CA LYS A 529 -22.09 28.01 -0.48
C LYS A 529 -23.17 26.94 -0.22
N LEU A 530 -23.14 26.31 0.95
CA LEU A 530 -24.17 25.40 1.46
C LEU A 530 -24.58 25.83 2.87
N LYS A 531 -25.81 25.51 3.28
CA LYS A 531 -26.36 25.90 4.59
C LYS A 531 -26.05 24.87 5.68
N SER A 532 -26.17 23.59 5.36
CA SER A 532 -25.99 22.48 6.31
C SER A 532 -25.60 21.19 5.58
N LEU A 533 -25.32 20.13 6.35
CA LEU A 533 -25.16 18.76 5.84
C LEU A 533 -26.49 17.99 5.78
N ASP A 534 -27.62 18.63 6.04
CA ASP A 534 -28.93 17.95 6.01
C ASP A 534 -29.39 17.68 4.57
N PRO A 535 -30.09 16.55 4.32
CA PRO A 535 -30.52 16.16 2.97
C PRO A 535 -31.21 17.26 2.14
N PRO A 536 -32.12 18.09 2.70
CA PRO A 536 -32.77 19.16 1.92
C PRO A 536 -31.82 20.21 1.34
N ASP A 537 -30.64 20.43 1.96
CA ASP A 537 -29.63 21.35 1.46
C ASP A 537 -28.63 20.66 0.52
N ILE A 538 -28.36 19.36 0.74
CA ILE A 538 -27.36 18.60 -0.02
C ILE A 538 -27.92 17.99 -1.32
N GLU A 539 -29.11 17.40 -1.31
CA GLU A 539 -29.66 16.69 -2.47
C GLU A 539 -29.80 17.58 -3.72
N PRO A 540 -30.33 18.83 -3.63
CA PRO A 540 -30.40 19.71 -4.80
C PRO A 540 -29.01 20.08 -5.31
N TYR A 541 -28.05 20.29 -4.42
CA TYR A 541 -26.67 20.62 -4.78
C TYR A 541 -26.00 19.46 -5.51
N LEU A 542 -26.09 18.23 -4.99
CA LEU A 542 -25.51 17.05 -5.64
C LEU A 542 -26.18 16.76 -6.99
N THR A 543 -27.50 16.93 -7.08
CA THR A 543 -28.23 16.77 -8.36
C THR A 543 -27.68 17.70 -9.45
N ALA A 544 -27.35 18.94 -9.10
CA ALA A 544 -26.79 19.89 -10.04
C ALA A 544 -25.29 19.69 -10.33
N ASN A 545 -24.51 19.30 -9.32
CA ASN A 545 -23.04 19.42 -9.35
C ASN A 545 -22.28 18.10 -9.37
N LEU A 546 -22.87 17.00 -8.92
CA LEU A 546 -22.19 15.71 -8.88
C LEU A 546 -22.09 15.13 -10.28
N LYS A 547 -20.86 14.90 -10.74
CA LYS A 547 -20.55 14.23 -12.00
C LYS A 547 -19.51 13.15 -11.75
N TYR A 548 -19.54 12.09 -12.57
CA TYR A 548 -18.45 11.11 -12.60
C TYR A 548 -17.89 10.98 -14.01
N ARG A 549 -16.60 10.61 -14.09
CA ARG A 549 -15.89 10.29 -15.33
C ARG A 549 -14.98 9.10 -15.15
N VAL A 550 -14.75 8.36 -16.23
CA VAL A 550 -13.90 7.18 -16.24
C VAL A 550 -12.67 7.43 -17.11
N THR A 551 -11.50 7.01 -16.64
CA THR A 551 -10.25 7.02 -17.42
C THR A 551 -9.50 5.71 -17.21
N LEU A 552 -8.73 5.27 -18.21
CA LEU A 552 -7.63 4.33 -17.96
C LEU A 552 -6.54 5.03 -17.14
N LEU A 553 -5.61 4.26 -16.57
CA LEU A 553 -4.58 4.83 -15.69
C LEU A 553 -3.57 5.74 -16.40
N ASP A 554 -3.47 5.65 -17.73
CA ASP A 554 -2.70 6.59 -18.57
C ASP A 554 -3.48 7.88 -18.91
N ASN A 555 -4.65 8.08 -18.28
CA ASN A 555 -5.58 9.19 -18.47
C ASN A 555 -6.36 9.14 -19.80
N THR A 556 -6.34 8.02 -20.51
CA THR A 556 -7.21 7.83 -21.67
C THR A 556 -8.68 7.88 -21.24
N LEU A 557 -9.45 8.81 -21.81
CA LEU A 557 -10.87 8.98 -21.53
C LEU A 557 -11.69 7.77 -21.98
N ILE A 558 -12.54 7.28 -21.08
CA ILE A 558 -13.56 6.28 -21.38
C ILE A 558 -14.94 6.91 -21.22
N GLY A 559 -15.82 6.69 -22.19
CA GLY A 559 -17.20 7.15 -22.09
C GLY A 559 -17.91 6.43 -20.95
N ASN A 560 -18.71 7.16 -20.17
CA ASN A 560 -19.43 6.55 -19.05
C ASN A 560 -20.33 5.37 -19.50
N GLY A 561 -20.92 5.45 -20.70
CA GLY A 561 -21.72 4.39 -21.29
C GLY A 561 -20.92 3.15 -21.74
N ASP A 562 -19.59 3.27 -21.83
CA ASP A 562 -18.68 2.17 -22.18
C ASP A 562 -18.35 1.29 -20.95
N VAL A 563 -18.87 1.65 -19.77
CA VAL A 563 -18.76 0.86 -18.53
C VAL A 563 -20.17 0.56 -17.97
N PRO A 564 -20.97 -0.26 -18.67
CA PRO A 564 -22.38 -0.47 -18.30
C PRO A 564 -22.59 -1.16 -16.95
N SER A 565 -21.56 -1.80 -16.39
CA SER A 565 -21.60 -2.41 -15.06
C SER A 565 -21.39 -1.41 -13.93
N LEU A 566 -20.89 -0.20 -14.22
CA LEU A 566 -20.60 0.81 -13.20
C LEU A 566 -21.89 1.41 -12.65
N THR A 567 -22.09 1.19 -11.35
CA THR A 567 -23.12 1.85 -10.56
C THR A 567 -22.49 2.87 -9.62
N VAL A 568 -23.00 4.10 -9.64
CA VAL A 568 -22.60 5.18 -8.73
C VAL A 568 -23.82 5.65 -7.95
N SER A 569 -23.77 5.54 -6.63
CA SER A 569 -24.88 5.90 -5.74
C SER A 569 -24.42 6.78 -4.58
N VAL A 570 -25.31 7.60 -4.04
CA VAL A 570 -25.02 8.47 -2.90
C VAL A 570 -25.81 8.01 -1.69
N ILE A 571 -25.09 7.84 -0.58
CA ILE A 571 -25.67 7.55 0.73
C ILE A 571 -25.25 8.59 1.76
N SER A 572 -25.99 8.66 2.86
CA SER A 572 -25.56 9.36 4.05
C SER A 572 -25.92 8.62 5.33
N ALA A 573 -25.24 8.93 6.43
CA ALA A 573 -25.57 8.40 7.75
C ALA A 573 -25.35 9.48 8.82
N PRO A 574 -26.26 9.62 9.81
CA PRO A 574 -25.97 10.46 10.97
C PRO A 574 -24.86 9.79 11.78
N VAL A 575 -23.87 10.56 12.23
CA VAL A 575 -22.70 10.04 12.95
C VAL A 575 -22.53 10.82 14.24
N THR A 576 -22.50 10.11 15.36
CA THR A 576 -22.23 10.72 16.67
C THR A 576 -20.73 10.69 16.92
N GLN A 577 -20.14 11.86 17.16
CA GLN A 577 -18.70 11.98 17.43
C GLN A 577 -18.34 11.35 18.79
N PRO A 578 -17.14 10.75 18.90
CA PRO A 578 -16.67 10.19 20.16
C PRO A 578 -16.52 11.28 21.22
N GLN A 579 -16.81 10.94 22.49
CA GLN A 579 -16.69 11.88 23.61
C GLN A 579 -15.30 11.85 24.24
N THR A 580 -14.53 10.78 23.96
CA THR A 580 -13.17 10.57 24.45
C THR A 580 -12.24 10.13 23.32
N ASP A 581 -10.93 10.21 23.54
CA ASP A 581 -9.92 9.71 22.59
C ASP A 581 -9.87 8.18 22.51
N THR A 582 -10.59 7.49 23.38
CA THR A 582 -10.76 6.02 23.44
C THR A 582 -12.11 5.55 22.94
N GLU A 583 -12.82 6.35 22.15
CA GLU A 583 -14.07 5.96 21.50
C GLU A 583 -13.96 6.25 20.00
N LEU A 584 -14.61 5.44 19.17
CA LEU A 584 -14.81 5.75 17.75
C LEU A 584 -16.22 6.29 17.52
N PRO A 585 -16.47 7.02 16.42
CA PRO A 585 -17.80 7.48 16.09
C PRO A 585 -18.80 6.34 15.97
N SER A 586 -20.02 6.55 16.45
CA SER A 586 -21.12 5.61 16.24
C SER A 586 -21.97 6.03 15.06
N TRP A 587 -22.26 5.07 14.18
CA TRP A 587 -23.02 5.29 12.95
C TRP A 587 -24.50 4.97 13.16
N GLY A 588 -25.38 5.90 12.78
CA GLY A 588 -26.81 5.65 12.69
C GLY A 588 -27.20 4.99 11.37
N GLN A 589 -28.51 4.92 11.12
CA GLN A 589 -29.03 4.25 9.93
C GLN A 589 -28.62 4.96 8.63
N THR A 590 -28.08 4.19 7.69
CA THR A 590 -27.76 4.64 6.33
C THR A 590 -29.02 4.99 5.55
N MET A 591 -28.99 6.13 4.85
CA MET A 591 -30.03 6.63 3.98
C MET A 591 -29.52 6.69 2.54
N VAL A 592 -30.39 6.34 1.60
CA VAL A 592 -30.09 6.36 0.15
C VAL A 592 -30.70 7.60 -0.45
N HIS A 593 -29.93 8.32 -1.25
CA HIS A 593 -30.37 9.60 -1.83
C HIS A 593 -30.57 9.52 -3.35
N MET A 594 -29.56 9.07 -4.09
CA MET A 594 -29.64 9.06 -5.55
C MET A 594 -28.72 8.02 -6.20
N ASN A 595 -29.08 7.62 -7.42
CA ASN A 595 -28.26 6.82 -8.33
C ASN A 595 -27.91 7.67 -9.56
N ILE A 596 -26.62 7.83 -9.84
CA ILE A 596 -26.09 8.76 -10.85
C ILE A 596 -25.81 8.03 -12.17
N SER A 597 -25.56 6.72 -12.12
CA SER A 597 -25.29 5.88 -13.30
C SER A 597 -26.52 5.63 -14.17
N THR A 598 -27.74 5.89 -13.68
CA THR A 598 -29.00 5.62 -14.40
C THR A 598 -29.50 6.75 -15.30
N SER A 599 -28.74 7.83 -15.46
CA SER A 599 -29.04 8.92 -16.40
C SER A 599 -27.89 9.07 -17.40
N ALA A 600 -27.98 8.29 -18.49
CA ALA A 600 -27.22 8.52 -19.72
C ALA A 600 -27.97 9.52 -20.61
#